data_AF-W2N7M2-F1
#
_entry.id   AF-W2N7M2-F1
#
_cell.length_a   1.000
_cell.length_b   1.000
_cell.length_c   1.000
_cell.angle_alpha   90.00
_cell.angle_beta   90.00
_cell.angle_gamma   90.00
#
_symmetry.space_group_name_H-M   'P 1'
#
loop_
_entity.id
_entity.type
_entity.pdbx_description
1 polymer ?
#
loop_
_entity_poly.entity_id
_entity_poly.type
_entity_poly.pdbx_seq_one_letter_code
_entity_poly.pdbx_strand_id
1 'polypeptide(L)'
;QKRKEYRNKVLLLNDILTNTLDDGTRVRLAHLKRPQAKCAALVDDFEKKSFAVGMFKRRELLNVEFDPENELIRDYIHRVEAIRQELTLMHEEVSDREVITALLTGLGDTYESMV
;
A
#
# COMPACT_ATOMS: atom_id res chain seq x y z
N GLN A 1 14.23 -5.07 -38.36
CA GLN A 1 14.07 -5.23 -36.90
C GLN A 1 13.03 -4.30 -36.27
N LYS A 2 13.28 -2.97 -36.20
CA LYS A 2 12.60 -2.03 -35.28
C LYS A 2 11.06 -2.01 -35.32
N ARG A 3 10.44 -2.10 -36.50
CA ARG A 3 8.96 -2.16 -36.64
C ARG A 3 8.35 -3.44 -36.06
N LYS A 4 9.07 -4.56 -36.17
CA LYS A 4 8.63 -5.87 -35.67
C LYS A 4 8.67 -5.90 -34.15
N GLU A 5 9.73 -5.35 -33.55
CA GLU A 5 9.84 -5.15 -32.10
C GLU A 5 8.76 -4.21 -31.55
N TYR A 6 8.51 -3.09 -32.22
CA TYR A 6 7.44 -2.17 -31.82
C TYR A 6 6.08 -2.88 -31.79
N ARG A 7 5.76 -3.65 -32.84
CA ARG A 7 4.51 -4.41 -32.92
C ARG A 7 4.39 -5.44 -31.78
N ASN A 8 5.48 -6.15 -31.45
CA ASN A 8 5.49 -7.09 -30.33
C ASN A 8 5.27 -6.39 -28.97
N LYS A 9 5.89 -5.22 -28.75
CA LYS A 9 5.66 -4.43 -27.51
C LYS A 9 4.20 -4.00 -27.37
N VAL A 10 3.56 -3.62 -28.47
CA VAL A 10 2.13 -3.23 -28.47
C VAL A 10 1.23 -4.42 -28.18
N LEU A 11 1.53 -5.59 -28.75
CA LEU A 11 0.77 -6.82 -28.48
C LEU A 11 0.91 -7.25 -27.01
N LEU A 12 2.13 -7.27 -26.47
CA LEU A 12 2.37 -7.59 -25.06
C LEU A 12 1.61 -6.65 -24.12
N LEU A 13 1.61 -5.35 -24.43
CA LEU A 13 0.85 -4.38 -23.64
C LEU A 13 -0.65 -4.69 -23.68
N ASN A 14 -1.22 -4.96 -24.85
CA ASN A 14 -2.64 -5.32 -24.96
C ASN A 14 -2.97 -6.62 -24.22
N ASP A 15 -2.09 -7.62 -24.23
CA ASP A 15 -2.30 -8.86 -23.48
C ASP A 15 -2.31 -8.62 -21.96
N ILE A 16 -1.39 -7.79 -21.44
CA ILE A 16 -1.40 -7.38 -20.02
C ILE A 16 -2.71 -6.64 -19.68
N LEU A 17 -3.13 -5.70 -20.54
CA LEU A 17 -4.37 -4.95 -20.32
C LEU A 17 -5.60 -5.86 -20.26
N THR A 18 -5.67 -6.84 -21.16
CA THR A 18 -6.85 -7.71 -21.31
C THR A 18 -6.92 -8.77 -20.23
N ASN A 19 -5.78 -9.27 -19.76
CA ASN A 19 -5.73 -10.44 -18.88
C ASN A 19 -5.42 -10.13 -17.41
N THR A 20 -4.80 -8.98 -17.10
CA THR A 20 -4.24 -8.75 -15.75
C THR A 20 -4.92 -7.59 -15.00
N LEU A 21 -5.51 -6.64 -15.70
CA LEU A 21 -6.13 -5.48 -15.06
C LEU A 21 -7.58 -5.74 -14.69
N ASP A 22 -8.05 -5.10 -13.61
CA ASP A 22 -9.47 -5.05 -13.29
C ASP A 22 -10.26 -4.26 -14.35
N ASP A 23 -11.57 -4.52 -14.45
CA ASP A 23 -12.42 -3.93 -15.48
C ASP A 23 -12.49 -2.40 -15.40
N GLY A 24 -12.39 -1.81 -14.21
CA GLY A 24 -12.34 -0.36 -14.01
C GLY A 24 -11.08 0.27 -14.61
N THR A 25 -9.93 -0.39 -14.45
CA THR A 25 -8.68 0.06 -15.06
C THR A 25 -8.69 -0.13 -16.58
N ARG A 26 -9.30 -1.20 -17.11
CA ARG A 26 -9.46 -1.40 -18.57
C ARG A 26 -10.28 -0.29 -19.22
N VAL A 27 -11.42 0.07 -18.65
CA VAL A 27 -12.29 1.16 -19.17
C VAL A 27 -11.54 2.49 -19.21
N ARG A 28 -10.79 2.80 -18.15
CA ARG A 28 -9.99 4.02 -18.07
C ARG A 28 -8.88 4.07 -19.12
N LEU A 29 -8.36 2.93 -19.56
CA LEU A 29 -7.28 2.87 -20.57
C LEU A 29 -7.79 2.69 -22.01
N ALA A 30 -9.04 2.31 -22.19
CA ALA A 30 -9.62 1.98 -23.50
C ALA A 30 -9.60 3.17 -24.49
N HIS A 31 -9.80 4.39 -23.98
CA HIS A 31 -9.82 5.60 -24.82
C HIS A 31 -8.42 6.08 -25.27
N LEU A 32 -7.35 5.58 -24.66
CA LEU A 32 -5.99 5.96 -24.98
C LEU A 32 -5.48 5.19 -26.21
N LYS A 33 -5.32 5.89 -27.34
CA LYS A 33 -4.91 5.24 -28.61
C LYS A 33 -3.40 4.94 -28.70
N ARG A 34 -2.57 5.69 -27.99
CA ARG A 34 -1.10 5.56 -28.07
C ARG A 34 -0.59 4.61 -26.99
N PRO A 35 0.24 3.60 -27.34
CA PRO A 35 0.82 2.66 -26.37
C PRO A 35 1.58 3.35 -25.22
N GLN A 36 2.33 4.42 -25.52
CA GLN A 36 3.07 5.18 -24.52
C GLN A 36 2.14 5.85 -23.49
N ALA A 37 1.01 6.38 -23.94
CA ALA A 37 0.02 7.00 -23.06
C ALA A 37 -0.65 5.96 -22.16
N LYS A 38 -0.95 4.76 -22.69
CA LYS A 38 -1.45 3.64 -21.89
C LYS A 38 -0.45 3.22 -20.82
N CYS A 39 0.83 3.09 -21.17
CA CYS A 39 1.88 2.76 -20.19
C CYS A 39 2.03 3.83 -19.12
N ALA A 40 2.06 5.11 -19.48
CA ALA A 40 2.17 6.20 -18.50
C ALA A 40 0.97 6.21 -17.53
N ALA A 41 -0.25 6.03 -18.04
CA ALA A 41 -1.45 5.96 -17.21
C ALA A 41 -1.46 4.73 -16.28
N LEU A 42 -0.89 3.60 -16.73
CA LEU A 42 -0.73 2.41 -15.89
C LEU A 42 0.25 2.64 -14.74
N VAL A 43 1.39 3.25 -15.04
CA VAL A 43 2.38 3.59 -14.02
C VAL A 43 1.77 4.54 -12.99
N ASP A 44 1.08 5.59 -13.44
CA ASP A 44 0.40 6.55 -12.55
C ASP A 44 -0.70 5.90 -11.69
N ASP A 45 -1.55 5.04 -12.26
CA ASP A 45 -2.58 4.33 -11.47
C ASP A 45 -1.96 3.34 -10.46
N PHE A 46 -0.86 2.69 -10.84
CA PHE A 46 -0.11 1.82 -9.94
C PHE A 46 0.56 2.59 -8.80
N GLU A 47 1.26 3.68 -9.10
CA GLU A 47 1.90 4.56 -8.10
C GLU A 47 0.86 5.12 -7.13
N LYS A 48 -0.29 5.60 -7.64
CA LYS A 48 -1.40 6.08 -6.80
C LYS A 48 -1.97 5.00 -5.89
N LYS A 49 -2.19 3.80 -6.42
CA LYS A 49 -2.67 2.66 -5.62
C LYS A 49 -1.64 2.23 -4.58
N SER A 50 -0.36 2.17 -4.95
CA SER A 50 0.74 1.86 -4.04
C SER A 50 0.82 2.86 -2.89
N PHE A 51 0.77 4.15 -3.22
CA PHE A 51 0.75 5.23 -2.23
C PHE A 51 -0.48 5.14 -1.31
N ALA A 52 -1.67 4.89 -1.87
CA ALA A 52 -2.89 4.74 -1.10
C ALA A 52 -2.83 3.53 -0.14
N VAL A 53 -2.24 2.42 -0.57
CA VAL A 53 -2.03 1.22 0.27
C VAL A 53 -1.05 1.52 1.41
N GLY A 54 0.08 2.17 1.12
CA GLY A 54 1.03 2.61 2.15
C GLY A 54 0.39 3.53 3.18
N MET A 55 -0.35 4.55 2.72
CA MET A 55 -1.10 5.46 3.60
C MET A 55 -2.16 4.75 4.44
N PHE A 56 -2.88 3.78 3.86
CA PHE A 56 -3.86 2.98 4.59
C PHE A 56 -3.19 2.17 5.70
N LYS A 57 -2.07 1.49 5.40
CA LYS A 57 -1.30 0.75 6.40
C LYS A 57 -0.68 1.65 7.47
N ARG A 58 -0.24 2.84 7.12
CA ARG A 58 0.25 3.83 8.09
C ARG A 58 -0.86 4.33 9.01
N ARG A 59 -2.08 4.48 8.48
CA ARG A 59 -3.27 4.75 9.29
C ARG A 59 -3.59 3.58 10.22
N GLU A 60 -3.47 2.34 9.76
CA GLU A 60 -3.63 1.15 10.60
C GLU A 60 -2.66 1.20 11.79
N LEU A 61 -1.37 1.47 11.54
CA LEU A 61 -0.34 1.63 12.59
C LEU A 61 -0.75 2.65 13.66
N LEU A 62 -1.25 3.82 13.26
CA LEU A 62 -1.58 4.91 14.18
C LEU A 62 -2.90 4.70 14.94
N ASN A 63 -3.72 3.72 14.56
CA ASN A 63 -5.01 3.44 15.20
C ASN A 63 -5.06 2.04 15.81
N VAL A 64 -3.91 1.38 16.05
CA VAL A 64 -3.90 0.11 16.77
C VAL A 64 -4.20 0.38 18.24
N GLU A 65 -5.37 -0.05 18.70
CA GLU A 65 -5.78 0.03 20.10
C GLU A 65 -5.38 -1.23 20.86
N PHE A 66 -4.99 -1.04 22.13
CA PHE A 66 -4.73 -2.10 23.09
C PHE A 66 -6.04 -2.53 23.75
N ASP A 67 -6.33 -3.83 23.73
CA ASP A 67 -7.49 -4.42 24.39
C ASP A 67 -7.07 -5.18 25.66
N PRO A 68 -7.14 -4.56 26.86
CA PRO A 68 -6.68 -5.20 28.09
C PRO A 68 -7.53 -6.40 28.51
N GLU A 69 -8.74 -6.55 27.98
CA GLU A 69 -9.61 -7.68 28.30
C GLU A 69 -9.27 -8.92 27.48
N ASN A 70 -8.73 -8.73 26.27
CA ASN A 70 -8.57 -9.79 25.28
C ASN A 70 -7.13 -10.03 24.83
N GLU A 71 -6.17 -9.15 25.14
CA GLU A 71 -4.78 -9.33 24.74
C GLU A 71 -3.77 -8.92 25.83
N LEU A 72 -2.57 -9.51 25.78
CA LEU A 72 -1.46 -9.08 26.61
C LEU A 72 -0.71 -7.91 25.93
N ILE A 73 -0.11 -7.02 26.73
CA ILE A 73 0.73 -5.91 26.23
C ILE A 73 1.80 -6.40 25.24
N ARG A 74 2.34 -7.61 25.45
CA ARG A 74 3.32 -8.23 24.54
C ARG A 74 2.72 -8.48 23.15
N ASP A 75 1.51 -9.01 23.09
CA ASP A 75 0.83 -9.33 21.83
C ASP A 75 0.48 -8.04 21.08
N TYR A 76 0.02 -7.02 21.80
CA TYR A 76 -0.16 -5.67 21.28
C TYR A 76 1.11 -5.09 20.65
N ILE A 77 2.25 -5.15 21.36
CA ILE A 77 3.55 -4.70 20.83
C ILE A 77 3.91 -5.46 19.55
N HIS A 78 3.71 -6.77 19.52
CA HIS A 78 3.96 -7.57 18.33
C HIS A 78 3.07 -7.18 17.15
N ARG A 79 1.78 -6.84 17.38
CA ARG A 79 0.88 -6.35 16.31
C ARG A 79 1.39 -5.05 15.71
N VAL A 80 1.79 -4.09 16.55
CA VAL A 80 2.35 -2.81 16.08
C VAL A 80 3.64 -3.02 15.28
N GLU A 81 4.55 -3.88 15.76
CA GLU A 81 5.79 -4.19 15.05
C GLU A 81 5.56 -4.96 13.74
N ALA A 82 4.54 -5.83 13.68
CA ALA A 82 4.16 -6.50 12.44
C ALA A 82 3.72 -5.48 11.37
N ILE A 83 2.93 -4.48 11.74
CA ILE A 83 2.52 -3.41 10.80
C ILE A 83 3.73 -2.59 10.33
N ARG A 84 4.70 -2.31 11.21
CA ARG A 84 5.97 -1.67 10.83
C ARG A 84 6.73 -2.50 9.78
N GLN A 85 6.78 -3.82 9.94
CA GLN A 85 7.42 -4.71 8.97
C GLN A 85 6.69 -4.71 7.62
N GLU A 86 5.36 -4.72 7.63
CA GLU A 86 4.55 -4.61 6.41
C GLU A 86 4.83 -3.29 5.67
N LEU A 87 4.88 -2.16 6.37
CA LEU A 87 5.24 -0.87 5.79
C LEU A 87 6.66 -0.87 5.21
N THR A 88 7.61 -1.50 5.89
CA THR A 88 8.98 -1.65 5.39
C THR A 88 9.03 -2.46 4.08
N LEU A 89 8.23 -3.52 3.97
CA LEU A 89 8.10 -4.30 2.73
C LEU A 89 7.46 -3.49 1.60
N MET A 90 6.67 -2.46 1.92
CA MET A 90 6.08 -1.51 0.98
C MET A 90 7.02 -0.35 0.62
N HIS A 91 8.27 -0.36 1.09
CA HIS A 91 9.23 0.75 0.97
C HIS A 91 8.79 2.05 1.66
N GLU A 92 7.91 1.95 2.65
CA GLU A 92 7.51 3.06 3.51
C GLU A 92 8.41 3.07 4.75
N GLU A 93 9.19 4.15 4.92
CA GLU A 93 10.00 4.32 6.12
C GLU A 93 9.13 4.67 7.33
N VAL A 94 9.29 3.90 8.41
CA VAL A 94 8.60 4.12 9.71
C VAL A 94 9.67 4.36 10.77
N SER A 95 9.61 5.53 11.40
CA SER A 95 10.58 5.90 12.44
C SER A 95 10.26 5.24 13.78
N ASP A 96 11.28 5.00 14.62
CA ASP A 96 11.07 4.48 15.98
C ASP A 96 10.14 5.40 16.80
N ARG A 97 10.24 6.72 16.59
CA ARG A 97 9.35 7.70 17.23
C ARG A 97 7.88 7.46 16.90
N GLU A 98 7.58 7.12 15.66
CA GLU A 98 6.22 6.85 15.20
C GLU A 98 5.67 5.56 15.80
N VAL A 99 6.50 4.51 15.86
CA VAL A 99 6.16 3.25 16.55
C VAL A 99 5.87 3.49 18.03
N ILE A 100 6.74 4.25 18.71
CA ILE A 100 6.53 4.61 20.12
C ILE A 100 5.25 5.42 20.29
N THR A 101 4.97 6.37 19.38
CA THR A 101 3.74 7.18 19.42
C THR A 101 2.50 6.30 19.25
N ALA A 102 2.51 5.36 18.30
CA ALA A 102 1.42 4.41 18.09
C ALA A 102 1.18 3.55 19.34
N LEU A 103 2.24 2.97 19.90
CA LEU A 103 2.17 2.15 21.12
C LEU A 103 1.57 2.93 22.30
N LEU A 104 2.05 4.15 22.55
CA LEU A 104 1.57 4.95 23.68
C LEU A 104 0.13 5.43 23.48
N THR A 105 -0.21 5.84 22.26
CA THR A 105 -1.56 6.33 21.95
C THR A 105 -2.59 5.20 22.05
N GLY A 106 -2.25 4.00 21.56
CA GLY A 106 -3.17 2.87 21.59
C GLY A 106 -3.40 2.25 22.97
N LEU A 107 -2.52 2.52 23.95
CA LEU A 107 -2.79 2.19 25.36
C LEU A 107 -3.91 3.07 25.95
N GLY A 108 -4.15 4.26 25.41
CA GLY A 108 -5.22 5.16 25.84
C GLY A 108 -5.21 5.43 27.35
N ASP A 109 -6.38 5.42 27.97
CA ASP A 109 -6.59 5.72 29.38
C ASP A 109 -5.83 4.76 30.33
N THR A 110 -5.51 3.54 29.89
CA THR A 110 -4.75 2.60 30.72
C THR A 110 -3.34 3.12 31.02
N TYR A 111 -2.70 3.79 30.06
CA TYR A 111 -1.42 4.45 30.28
C TYR A 111 -1.56 5.71 31.15
N GLU A 112 -2.57 6.54 30.90
CA GLU A 112 -2.81 7.76 31.69
C GLU A 112 -3.09 7.45 33.16
N SER A 113 -3.73 6.32 33.45
CA SER A 113 -4.02 5.86 34.82
C SER A 113 -2.81 5.28 35.57
N MET A 114 -1.70 5.00 34.87
CA MET A 114 -0.45 4.48 35.47
C MET A 114 0.52 5.60 35.93
N VAL A 115 0.26 6.86 35.56
CA VAL A 115 1.03 8.06 35.93
C VAL A 115 0.44 8.72 37.17
#